data_AF-A0A9P8V4G4-F1
#
_entry.id   AF-A0A9P8V4G4-F1
#
_cell.length_a   1.000
_cell.length_b   1.000
_cell.length_c   1.000
_cell.angle_alpha   90.00
_cell.angle_beta   90.00
_cell.angle_gamma   90.00
#
_symmetry.space_group_name_H-M   'P 1'
#
loop_
_entity.id
_entity.type
_entity.pdbx_description
1 polymer ?
#
loop_
_entity_poly.entity_id
_entity_poly.type
_entity_poly.pdbx_seq_one_letter_code
_entity_poly.pdbx_strand_id
1 'polypeptide(L)'
;MTDVAASSASSAGVAGTYAPGDFQQNVQYAEMEYPNPPKLAVHQYSLPDLPYAYNSSAQSKQALEPAISEAIMTLHHDRHHQAYVTNLNAALTSYAEAPTIADQVALLQNIKFNGGGHINHALFWRNLAPPTSEDVQNPEARAPNLAAAVSKTFGSFDNLIDRFSAALNKVQGSGWGWLVRTSSPEGGLRIVTTKDQDPIVGDEVPIIGIDVWEHAYYLQYMNARPKYIDAVWSVINWTEAEVRYTGTRDAAFSELLATVSSNV
;
A
#
# COMPACT_ATOMS: atom_id res chain seq x y z
N MET A 1 16.03 25.59 74.54
CA MET A 1 15.90 24.15 74.30
C MET A 1 16.67 23.84 73.03
N THR A 2 17.81 23.15 73.19
CA THR A 2 18.71 22.51 72.19
C THR A 2 19.15 23.38 71.00
N ASP A 3 20.33 24.04 70.96
CA ASP A 3 21.74 23.56 71.01
C ASP A 3 22.00 22.48 69.93
N VAL A 4 22.94 22.57 68.98
CA VAL A 4 24.41 22.72 69.14
C VAL A 4 25.11 23.11 67.81
N ALA A 5 26.10 24.01 67.94
CA ALA A 5 27.40 24.22 67.27
C ALA A 5 27.66 24.04 65.75
N ALA A 6 28.37 25.05 65.24
CA ALA A 6 29.22 25.00 64.07
C ALA A 6 30.44 24.08 64.26
N SER A 7 30.90 23.44 63.18
CA SER A 7 32.27 22.92 63.07
C SER A 7 32.81 23.20 61.67
N SER A 8 33.96 23.88 61.63
CA SER A 8 34.80 24.12 60.46
C SER A 8 35.70 22.91 60.20
N ALA A 9 35.85 22.50 58.93
CA ALA A 9 36.96 21.66 58.49
C ALA A 9 37.48 22.12 57.12
N SER A 10 38.80 22.03 56.99
CA SER A 10 39.70 22.72 56.08
C SER A 10 39.80 22.14 54.67
N SER A 11 40.28 22.98 53.76
CA SER A 11 40.72 22.69 52.40
C SER A 11 41.72 21.54 52.27
N ALA A 12 41.54 20.70 51.25
CA ALA A 12 42.64 20.04 50.54
C ALA A 12 42.23 19.84 49.08
N GLY A 13 42.61 20.81 48.22
CA GLY A 13 42.59 20.62 46.78
C GLY A 13 43.73 19.67 46.41
N VAL A 14 43.41 18.50 45.89
CA VAL A 14 44.41 17.63 45.24
C VAL A 14 44.47 18.06 43.79
N ALA A 15 45.47 18.88 43.48
CA ALA A 15 45.91 19.15 42.11
C ALA A 15 46.56 17.86 41.58
N GLY A 16 45.81 17.06 40.83
CA GLY A 16 46.37 15.98 40.02
C GLY A 16 46.93 16.56 38.72
N THR A 17 48.24 16.62 38.59
CA THR A 17 48.92 16.91 37.33
C THR A 17 48.74 15.74 36.38
N TYR A 18 47.95 15.91 35.31
CA TYR A 18 47.89 14.93 34.22
C TYR A 18 49.09 15.15 33.29
N ALA A 19 50.00 14.18 33.24
CA ALA A 19 51.03 14.13 32.21
C ALA A 19 50.42 13.59 30.89
N PRO A 20 50.67 14.23 29.73
CA PRO A 20 50.19 13.74 28.45
C PRO A 20 51.06 12.55 28.02
N GLY A 21 50.65 11.34 28.36
CA GLY A 21 51.40 10.12 28.00
C GLY A 21 50.70 8.78 28.25
N ASP A 22 49.74 8.71 29.17
CA ASP A 22 49.17 7.41 29.61
C ASP A 22 47.96 6.90 28.81
N PHE A 23 47.65 7.48 27.65
CA PHE A 23 46.52 7.06 26.80
C PHE A 23 46.84 5.92 25.82
N GLN A 24 47.97 5.24 25.98
CA GLN A 24 48.30 4.09 25.15
C GLN A 24 48.79 2.94 26.01
N GLN A 25 47.89 2.14 26.60
CA GLN A 25 48.07 0.69 26.69
C GLN A 25 46.71 -0.04 26.83
N ASN A 26 46.50 -0.97 25.90
CA ASN A 26 45.77 -2.23 26.05
C ASN A 26 44.26 -2.17 26.30
N VAL A 27 43.51 -1.80 25.27
CA VAL A 27 42.21 -2.45 25.02
C VAL A 27 42.40 -3.36 23.81
N GLN A 28 42.72 -4.63 24.06
CA GLN A 28 42.50 -5.65 23.03
C GLN A 28 40.98 -5.76 22.87
N TYR A 29 40.45 -5.23 21.78
CA TYR A 29 39.13 -5.63 21.31
C TYR A 29 39.25 -7.10 20.95
N ALA A 30 38.80 -7.98 21.85
CA ALA A 30 38.47 -9.33 21.43
C ALA A 30 37.46 -9.18 20.29
N GLU A 31 37.78 -9.68 19.10
CA GLU A 31 36.80 -9.89 18.05
C GLU A 31 35.74 -10.83 18.62
N MET A 32 34.68 -10.25 19.18
CA MET A 32 33.48 -10.98 19.49
C MET A 32 32.89 -11.32 18.13
N GLU A 33 33.12 -12.54 17.64
CA GLU A 33 32.34 -13.11 16.55
C GLU A 33 30.87 -13.03 16.98
N TYR A 34 30.17 -12.00 16.54
CA TYR A 34 28.73 -11.97 16.62
C TYR A 34 28.26 -13.05 15.66
N PRO A 35 27.69 -14.18 16.13
CA PRO A 35 27.10 -15.15 15.22
C PRO A 35 26.12 -14.38 14.34
N ASN A 36 26.20 -14.58 13.02
CA ASN A 36 25.30 -13.93 12.07
C ASN A 36 23.87 -14.03 12.63
N PRO A 37 23.15 -12.91 12.80
CA PRO A 37 21.78 -12.98 13.26
C PRO A 37 21.02 -13.93 12.34
N PRO A 38 20.12 -14.76 12.87
CA PRO A 38 19.36 -15.70 12.05
C PRO A 38 18.72 -14.93 10.90
N LYS A 39 19.00 -15.35 9.66
CA LYS A 39 18.39 -14.74 8.46
C LYS A 39 16.88 -14.75 8.66
N LEU A 40 16.25 -13.57 8.62
CA LEU A 40 14.81 -13.46 8.68
C LEU A 40 14.21 -14.32 7.55
N ALA A 41 13.19 -15.10 7.87
CA ALA A 41 12.44 -15.82 6.84
C ALA A 41 11.85 -14.79 5.87
N VAL A 42 12.23 -14.85 4.60
CA VAL A 42 11.76 -13.92 3.57
C VAL A 42 10.48 -14.47 2.99
N HIS A 43 9.38 -13.79 3.27
CA HIS A 43 8.09 -14.07 2.66
C HIS A 43 8.12 -13.69 1.17
N GLN A 44 7.59 -14.57 0.31
CA GLN A 44 7.52 -14.36 -1.13
C GLN A 44 6.07 -14.14 -1.57
N TYR A 45 5.87 -13.10 -2.37
CA TYR A 45 4.60 -12.76 -2.99
C TYR A 45 4.49 -13.37 -4.39
N SER A 46 3.27 -13.68 -4.82
CA SER A 46 2.96 -14.13 -6.17
C SER A 46 1.98 -13.17 -6.83
N LEU A 47 1.99 -13.13 -8.17
CA LEU A 47 0.96 -12.44 -8.93
C LEU A 47 -0.38 -13.15 -8.66
N PRO A 48 -1.41 -12.47 -8.12
CA PRO A 48 -2.71 -13.09 -7.90
C PRO A 48 -3.39 -13.33 -9.24
N ASP A 49 -4.16 -14.41 -9.35
CA ASP A 49 -5.02 -14.61 -10.51
C ASP A 49 -6.11 -13.52 -10.57
N LEU A 50 -6.54 -13.15 -11.77
CA LEU A 50 -7.67 -12.24 -11.93
C LEU A 50 -8.96 -12.93 -11.42
N PRO A 51 -9.84 -12.21 -10.67
CA PRO A 51 -11.07 -12.77 -10.10
C PRO A 51 -12.15 -13.03 -11.14
N TYR A 52 -12.00 -12.42 -12.32
CA TYR A 52 -12.70 -12.76 -13.54
C TYR A 52 -11.70 -13.46 -14.47
N ALA A 53 -12.20 -14.43 -15.20
CA ALA A 53 -11.39 -15.23 -16.10
C ALA A 53 -10.54 -14.39 -17.08
N TYR A 54 -9.32 -14.87 -17.39
CA TYR A 54 -8.70 -14.70 -18.72
C TYR A 54 -9.44 -15.56 -19.77
N ASN A 55 -9.95 -16.72 -19.34
CA ASN A 55 -11.00 -17.52 -19.96
C ASN A 55 -11.64 -18.42 -18.87
N SER A 56 -12.96 -18.56 -18.86
CA SER A 56 -13.65 -19.74 -18.34
C SER A 56 -14.74 -20.04 -19.35
N SER A 57 -14.41 -20.92 -20.31
CA SER A 57 -15.15 -21.20 -21.54
C SER A 57 -15.16 -20.02 -22.54
N ALA A 58 -14.30 -20.07 -23.56
CA ALA A 58 -14.39 -19.38 -24.86
C ALA A 58 -14.79 -17.88 -24.95
N GLN A 59 -14.91 -17.11 -23.86
CA GLN A 59 -15.54 -15.78 -23.84
C GLN A 59 -14.89 -14.73 -22.89
N SER A 60 -13.69 -14.94 -22.31
CA SER A 60 -13.16 -14.04 -21.25
C SER A 60 -11.91 -13.22 -21.56
N LYS A 61 -11.72 -12.81 -22.81
CA LYS A 61 -10.66 -11.86 -23.16
C LYS A 61 -11.14 -10.40 -23.23
N GLN A 62 -12.45 -10.18 -23.18
CA GLN A 62 -13.11 -8.88 -23.34
C GLN A 62 -13.95 -8.51 -22.12
N ALA A 63 -13.61 -9.06 -20.95
CA ALA A 63 -14.46 -9.02 -19.77
C ALA A 63 -14.83 -7.59 -19.35
N LEU A 64 -13.94 -6.61 -19.53
CA LEU A 64 -14.17 -5.22 -19.17
C LEU A 64 -14.41 -4.30 -20.38
N GLU A 65 -14.51 -4.85 -21.59
CA GLU A 65 -14.84 -4.05 -22.76
C GLU A 65 -16.30 -3.58 -22.71
N PRO A 66 -16.59 -2.36 -23.17
CA PRO A 66 -15.68 -1.43 -23.87
C PRO A 66 -14.89 -0.49 -22.94
N ALA A 67 -15.03 -0.60 -21.62
CA ALA A 67 -14.42 0.35 -20.67
C ALA A 67 -12.89 0.20 -20.56
N ILE A 68 -12.39 -1.03 -20.59
CA ILE A 68 -10.96 -1.31 -20.58
C ILE A 68 -10.67 -2.45 -21.55
N SER A 69 -9.86 -2.17 -22.58
CA SER A 69 -9.50 -3.12 -23.63
C SER A 69 -8.71 -4.31 -23.10
N GLU A 70 -8.84 -5.44 -23.79
CA GLU A 70 -8.04 -6.65 -23.54
C GLU A 70 -6.53 -6.35 -23.50
N ALA A 71 -6.05 -5.54 -24.44
CA ALA A 71 -4.64 -5.22 -24.57
C ALA A 71 -4.09 -4.51 -23.33
N ILE A 72 -4.87 -3.58 -22.77
CA ILE A 72 -4.52 -2.92 -21.50
C ILE A 72 -4.51 -3.95 -20.39
N MET A 73 -5.59 -4.72 -20.21
CA MET A 73 -5.69 -5.68 -19.10
C MET A 73 -4.55 -6.71 -19.11
N THR A 74 -4.20 -7.23 -20.28
CA THR A 74 -3.12 -8.19 -20.45
C THR A 74 -1.77 -7.59 -20.07
N LEU A 75 -1.46 -6.37 -20.55
CA LEU A 75 -0.19 -5.72 -20.22
C LEU A 75 -0.14 -5.28 -18.75
N HIS A 76 -1.24 -4.74 -18.24
CA HIS A 76 -1.33 -4.20 -16.88
C HIS A 76 -1.19 -5.30 -15.82
N HIS A 77 -1.79 -6.47 -16.06
CA HIS A 77 -1.64 -7.63 -15.18
C HIS A 77 -0.29 -8.37 -15.39
N ASP A 78 -0.06 -8.90 -16.59
CA ASP A 78 1.05 -9.85 -16.83
C ASP A 78 2.42 -9.18 -16.89
N ARG A 79 2.46 -7.86 -17.10
CA ARG A 79 3.71 -7.09 -17.17
C ARG A 79 3.86 -6.12 -16.00
N HIS A 80 2.95 -5.15 -15.85
CA HIS A 80 3.11 -4.11 -14.83
C HIS A 80 2.98 -4.69 -13.42
N HIS A 81 1.89 -5.41 -13.12
CA HIS A 81 1.71 -6.02 -11.79
C HIS A 81 2.76 -7.09 -11.51
N GLN A 82 3.10 -7.94 -12.49
CA GLN A 82 4.16 -8.93 -12.35
C GLN A 82 5.52 -8.30 -12.02
N ALA A 83 5.86 -7.16 -12.64
CA ALA A 83 7.11 -6.45 -12.35
C ALA A 83 7.14 -5.95 -10.91
N TYR A 84 6.04 -5.42 -10.38
CA TYR A 84 5.95 -5.03 -8.97
C TYR A 84 6.17 -6.22 -8.03
N VAL A 85 5.55 -7.37 -8.29
CA VAL A 85 5.75 -8.59 -7.48
C VAL A 85 7.21 -9.05 -7.52
N THR A 86 7.80 -9.15 -8.71
CA THR A 86 9.20 -9.58 -8.88
C THR A 86 10.17 -8.66 -8.14
N ASN A 87 10.00 -7.35 -8.30
CA ASN A 87 10.90 -6.36 -7.69
C ASN A 87 10.68 -6.22 -6.18
N LEU A 88 9.44 -6.41 -5.69
CA LEU A 88 9.13 -6.47 -4.26
C LEU A 88 9.88 -7.63 -3.61
N ASN A 89 9.76 -8.83 -4.17
CA ASN A 89 10.44 -10.02 -3.66
C ASN A 89 11.96 -9.84 -3.64
N ALA A 90 12.54 -9.27 -4.70
CA ALA A 90 13.97 -8.94 -4.74
C ALA A 90 14.36 -7.95 -3.63
N ALA A 91 13.58 -6.87 -3.45
CA ALA A 91 13.84 -5.86 -2.43
C ALA A 91 13.73 -6.41 -1.00
N LEU A 92 12.76 -7.29 -0.73
CA LEU A 92 12.59 -7.93 0.58
C LEU A 92 13.74 -8.89 0.90
N THR A 93 14.21 -9.66 -0.09
CA THR A 93 15.41 -10.49 0.06
C THR A 93 16.63 -9.63 0.39
N SER A 94 16.88 -8.58 -0.40
CA SER A 94 18.00 -7.66 -0.15
C SER A 94 17.89 -6.97 1.21
N TYR A 95 16.68 -6.64 1.67
CA TYR A 95 16.47 -6.01 2.97
C TYR A 95 16.80 -6.95 4.13
N ALA A 96 16.43 -8.23 4.01
CA ALA A 96 16.73 -9.24 5.01
C ALA A 96 18.23 -9.59 5.07
N GLU A 97 18.96 -9.46 3.96
CA GLU A 97 20.40 -9.73 3.86
C GLU A 97 21.28 -8.50 4.08
N ALA A 98 20.70 -7.30 4.14
CA ALA A 98 21.42 -6.05 4.31
C ALA A 98 22.19 -6.03 5.65
N PRO A 99 23.52 -5.77 5.62
CA PRO A 99 24.37 -5.89 6.81
C PRO A 99 24.23 -4.71 7.77
N THR A 100 23.73 -3.56 7.30
CA THR A 100 23.60 -2.35 8.10
C THR A 100 22.19 -1.73 8.00
N ILE A 101 21.84 -0.92 8.99
CA ILE A 101 20.62 -0.11 8.96
C ILE A 101 20.62 0.88 7.79
N ALA A 102 21.78 1.41 7.39
CA ALA A 102 21.88 2.32 6.25
C ALA A 102 21.46 1.60 4.95
N ASP A 103 21.91 0.37 4.75
CA ASP A 103 21.56 -0.45 3.59
C ASP A 103 20.07 -0.82 3.60
N GLN A 104 19.51 -1.14 4.77
CA GLN A 104 18.06 -1.39 4.93
C GLN A 104 17.23 -0.15 4.59
N VAL A 105 17.60 1.01 5.13
CA VAL A 105 16.88 2.28 4.89
C VAL A 105 16.92 2.66 3.41
N ALA A 106 18.03 2.40 2.72
CA ALA A 106 18.16 2.64 1.28
C ALA A 106 17.16 1.81 0.43
N LEU A 107 16.71 0.66 0.94
CA LEU A 107 15.76 -0.23 0.25
C LEU A 107 14.29 0.09 0.53
N LEU A 108 13.98 0.89 1.56
CA LEU A 108 12.59 1.19 1.95
C LEU A 108 11.77 1.82 0.82
N GLN A 109 12.39 2.66 -0.02
CA GLN A 109 11.69 3.26 -1.16
C GLN A 109 11.31 2.21 -2.22
N ASN A 110 12.18 1.22 -2.47
CA ASN A 110 11.89 0.13 -3.41
C ASN A 110 10.78 -0.77 -2.86
N ILE A 111 10.80 -1.06 -1.56
CA ILE A 111 9.74 -1.82 -0.89
C ILE A 111 8.42 -1.04 -0.96
N LYS A 112 8.43 0.27 -0.66
CA LYS A 112 7.24 1.12 -0.73
C LYS A 112 6.65 1.15 -2.14
N PHE A 113 7.48 1.37 -3.15
CA PHE A 113 7.02 1.49 -4.54
C PHE A 113 6.49 0.16 -5.10
N ASN A 114 7.22 -0.94 -4.93
CA ASN A 114 6.81 -2.23 -5.48
C ASN A 114 5.75 -2.92 -4.62
N GLY A 115 5.84 -2.80 -3.29
CA GLY A 115 4.83 -3.28 -2.36
C GLY A 115 3.51 -2.52 -2.52
N GLY A 116 3.59 -1.19 -2.63
CA GLY A 116 2.44 -0.37 -2.96
C GLY A 116 1.84 -0.71 -4.33
N GLY A 117 2.68 -0.96 -5.34
CA GLY A 117 2.24 -1.42 -6.64
C GLY A 117 1.47 -2.74 -6.55
N HIS A 118 2.00 -3.72 -5.83
CA HIS A 118 1.33 -5.00 -5.62
C HIS A 118 -0.02 -4.85 -4.88
N ILE A 119 -0.05 -4.09 -3.77
CA ILE A 119 -1.26 -3.82 -3.00
C ILE A 119 -2.34 -3.17 -3.89
N ASN A 120 -1.97 -2.07 -4.56
CA ASN A 120 -2.92 -1.26 -5.32
C ASN A 120 -3.54 -2.07 -6.46
N HIS A 121 -2.74 -2.83 -7.20
CA HIS A 121 -3.23 -3.62 -8.34
C HIS A 121 -4.07 -4.82 -7.89
N ALA A 122 -3.68 -5.54 -6.84
CA ALA A 122 -4.50 -6.64 -6.32
C ALA A 122 -5.90 -6.15 -5.90
N LEU A 123 -5.96 -4.99 -5.24
CA LEU A 123 -7.23 -4.34 -4.90
C LEU A 123 -8.00 -3.89 -6.14
N PHE A 124 -7.31 -3.36 -7.15
CA PHE A 124 -7.90 -2.89 -8.40
C PHE A 124 -8.59 -4.01 -9.18
N TRP A 125 -7.97 -5.18 -9.32
CA TRP A 125 -8.57 -6.30 -10.05
C TRP A 125 -9.89 -6.75 -9.43
N ARG A 126 -9.96 -6.86 -8.11
CA ARG A 126 -11.22 -7.21 -7.43
C ARG A 126 -12.26 -6.11 -7.43
N ASN A 127 -11.81 -4.86 -7.50
CA ASN A 127 -12.67 -3.70 -7.64
C ASN A 127 -13.33 -3.61 -9.03
N LEU A 128 -12.96 -4.47 -9.97
CA LEU A 128 -13.54 -4.51 -11.31
C LEU A 128 -14.40 -5.76 -11.50
N ALA A 129 -15.44 -5.63 -12.31
CA ALA A 129 -16.30 -6.73 -12.75
C ALA A 129 -16.78 -6.47 -14.18
N PRO A 130 -17.14 -7.53 -14.94
CA PRO A 130 -17.69 -7.36 -16.28
C PRO A 130 -18.92 -6.46 -16.29
N PRO A 131 -19.12 -5.62 -17.33
CA PRO A 131 -20.25 -4.69 -17.38
C PRO A 131 -21.61 -5.41 -17.48
N THR A 132 -21.60 -6.69 -17.88
CA THR A 132 -22.77 -7.57 -17.88
C THR A 132 -23.02 -8.26 -16.54
N SER A 133 -22.08 -8.16 -15.58
CA SER A 133 -22.25 -8.70 -14.25
C SER A 133 -23.37 -7.96 -13.52
N GLU A 134 -24.04 -8.69 -12.65
CA GLU A 134 -24.94 -8.13 -11.66
C GLU A 134 -24.20 -7.19 -10.69
N ASP A 135 -22.91 -7.43 -10.43
CA ASP A 135 -22.09 -6.70 -9.47
C ASP A 135 -21.82 -5.23 -9.85
N VAL A 136 -21.97 -4.88 -11.13
CA VAL A 136 -21.78 -3.49 -11.61
C VAL A 136 -23.10 -2.70 -11.66
N GLN A 137 -24.24 -3.38 -11.56
CA GLN A 137 -25.57 -2.80 -11.75
C GLN A 137 -26.20 -2.44 -10.41
N ASN A 138 -26.97 -1.34 -10.37
CA ASN A 138 -27.75 -0.90 -9.21
C ASN A 138 -26.89 -0.82 -7.93
N PRO A 139 -25.94 0.14 -7.84
CA PRO A 139 -24.99 0.22 -6.73
C PRO A 139 -25.68 0.27 -5.35
N GLU A 140 -26.85 0.88 -5.25
CA GLU A 140 -27.64 0.93 -4.01
C GLU A 140 -28.13 -0.46 -3.56
N ALA A 141 -28.44 -1.34 -4.51
CA ALA A 141 -28.88 -2.70 -4.22
C ALA A 141 -27.70 -3.64 -3.92
N ARG A 142 -26.56 -3.45 -4.60
CA ARG A 142 -25.35 -4.26 -4.41
C ARG A 142 -24.55 -3.90 -3.17
N ALA A 143 -24.58 -2.62 -2.81
CA ALA A 143 -23.82 -2.08 -1.70
C ALA A 143 -24.70 -1.28 -0.75
N PRO A 144 -25.70 -1.90 -0.09
CA PRO A 144 -26.71 -1.17 0.68
C PRO A 144 -26.12 -0.41 1.87
N ASN A 145 -25.13 -0.95 2.57
CA ASN A 145 -24.51 -0.25 3.70
C ASN A 145 -23.60 0.87 3.20
N LEU A 146 -22.84 0.64 2.12
CA LEU A 146 -22.07 1.68 1.47
C LEU A 146 -22.98 2.80 0.93
N ALA A 147 -24.11 2.46 0.32
CA ALA A 147 -25.08 3.40 -0.23
C ALA A 147 -25.62 4.35 0.85
N ALA A 148 -25.94 3.83 2.03
CA ALA A 148 -26.36 4.65 3.17
C ALA A 148 -25.25 5.64 3.59
N ALA A 149 -23.99 5.18 3.64
CA ALA A 149 -22.85 6.03 3.99
C ALA A 149 -22.52 7.08 2.91
N VAL A 150 -22.66 6.69 1.63
CA VAL A 150 -22.52 7.58 0.47
C VAL A 150 -23.61 8.64 0.48
N SER A 151 -24.86 8.27 0.75
CA SER A 151 -25.96 9.23 0.87
C SER A 151 -25.71 10.23 2.01
N LYS A 152 -25.23 9.77 3.17
CA LYS A 152 -24.87 10.65 4.29
C LYS A 152 -23.70 11.61 3.96
N THR A 153 -22.70 11.16 3.21
CA THR A 153 -21.44 11.91 3.00
C THR A 153 -21.45 12.75 1.73
N PHE A 154 -21.98 12.21 0.65
CA PHE A 154 -21.94 12.79 -0.69
C PHE A 154 -23.35 13.11 -1.23
N GLY A 155 -24.42 12.62 -0.59
CA GLY A 155 -25.81 12.80 -1.01
C GLY A 155 -26.32 11.68 -1.91
N SER A 156 -25.53 11.26 -2.90
CA SER A 156 -25.84 10.19 -3.85
C SER A 156 -24.56 9.54 -4.42
N PHE A 157 -24.69 8.40 -5.08
CA PHE A 157 -23.58 7.81 -5.85
C PHE A 157 -23.14 8.71 -7.00
N ASP A 158 -24.05 9.38 -7.71
CA ASP A 158 -23.70 10.35 -8.75
C ASP A 158 -22.77 11.45 -8.22
N ASN A 159 -23.09 12.02 -7.05
CA ASN A 159 -22.25 13.03 -6.42
C ASN A 159 -20.89 12.48 -5.97
N LEU A 160 -20.84 11.22 -5.51
CA LEU A 160 -19.57 10.54 -5.21
C LEU A 160 -18.74 10.41 -6.49
N ILE A 161 -19.32 9.88 -7.57
CA ILE A 161 -18.67 9.65 -8.86
C ILE A 161 -18.13 10.96 -9.43
N ASP A 162 -18.91 12.03 -9.40
CA ASP A 162 -18.48 13.36 -9.87
C ASP A 162 -17.28 13.88 -9.08
N ARG A 163 -17.35 13.83 -7.74
CA ARG A 163 -16.27 14.30 -6.87
C ARG A 163 -15.01 13.45 -7.00
N PHE A 164 -15.17 12.13 -7.12
CA PHE A 164 -14.06 11.19 -7.28
C PHE A 164 -13.40 11.41 -8.66
N SER A 165 -14.19 11.48 -9.73
CA SER A 165 -13.69 11.76 -11.08
C SER A 165 -12.96 13.10 -11.17
N ALA A 166 -13.46 14.13 -10.48
CA ALA A 166 -12.77 15.41 -10.37
C ALA A 166 -11.42 15.31 -9.62
N ALA A 167 -11.31 14.44 -8.62
CA ALA A 167 -10.05 14.18 -7.91
C ALA A 167 -9.05 13.43 -8.79
N LEU A 168 -9.49 12.39 -9.51
CA LEU A 168 -8.66 11.62 -10.45
C LEU A 168 -8.07 12.50 -11.57
N ASN A 169 -8.87 13.42 -12.12
CA ASN A 169 -8.40 14.36 -13.15
C ASN A 169 -7.34 15.35 -12.64
N LYS A 170 -7.26 15.57 -11.32
CA LYS A 170 -6.29 16.48 -10.70
C LYS A 170 -4.99 15.80 -10.28
N VAL A 171 -4.88 14.48 -10.41
CA VAL A 171 -3.63 13.76 -10.14
C VAL A 171 -2.55 14.23 -11.13
N GLN A 172 -1.50 14.85 -10.60
CA GLN A 172 -0.35 15.30 -11.38
C GLN A 172 0.66 14.18 -11.53
N GLY A 173 0.90 13.76 -12.77
CA GLY A 173 1.73 12.59 -13.08
C GLY A 173 1.00 11.29 -12.85
N SER A 174 1.74 10.32 -12.30
CA SER A 174 1.26 8.98 -11.97
C SER A 174 0.61 8.92 -10.59
N GLY A 175 -0.46 8.14 -10.44
CA GLY A 175 -1.10 7.96 -9.16
C GLY A 175 -2.44 7.24 -9.23
N TRP A 176 -3.13 7.27 -8.10
CA TRP A 176 -4.40 6.59 -7.88
C TRP A 176 -5.40 7.50 -7.18
N GLY A 177 -6.68 7.26 -7.39
CA GLY A 177 -7.74 7.77 -6.52
C GLY A 177 -8.38 6.64 -5.74
N TRP A 178 -8.78 6.95 -4.50
CA TRP A 178 -9.36 5.99 -3.57
C TRP A 178 -10.58 6.55 -2.87
N LEU A 179 -11.64 5.73 -2.77
CA LEU A 179 -12.66 5.88 -1.73
C LEU A 179 -12.22 5.05 -0.54
N VAL A 180 -12.14 5.67 0.62
CA VAL A 180 -11.71 5.00 1.87
C VAL A 180 -12.74 5.19 2.97
N ARG A 181 -12.87 4.17 3.84
CA ARG A 181 -13.55 4.29 5.13
C ARG A 181 -12.55 4.73 6.18
N THR A 182 -12.85 5.83 6.87
CA THR A 182 -12.02 6.30 8.00
C THR A 182 -12.26 5.47 9.26
N SER A 183 -11.32 5.51 10.18
CA SER A 183 -11.42 4.93 11.52
C SER A 183 -12.32 5.73 12.49
N SER A 184 -13.06 6.73 12.00
CA SER A 184 -13.98 7.50 12.84
C SER A 184 -15.10 6.61 13.40
N PRO A 185 -15.65 6.90 14.60
CA PRO A 185 -16.74 6.09 15.19
C PRO A 185 -17.98 5.96 14.31
N GLU A 186 -18.17 6.90 13.37
CA GLU A 186 -19.28 6.90 12.41
C GLU A 186 -18.91 6.28 11.05
N GLY A 187 -17.68 5.75 10.88
CA GLY A 187 -17.22 5.09 9.67
C GLY A 187 -17.17 6.00 8.43
N GLY A 188 -16.95 7.31 8.61
CA GLY A 188 -17.08 8.31 7.53
C GLY A 188 -16.24 8.02 6.29
N LEU A 189 -16.77 8.37 5.11
CA LEU A 189 -16.13 8.16 3.81
C LEU A 189 -15.27 9.36 3.38
N ARG A 190 -14.14 9.09 2.73
CA ARG A 190 -13.29 10.12 2.11
C ARG A 190 -12.82 9.71 0.72
N ILE A 191 -12.68 10.69 -0.16
CA ILE A 191 -11.93 10.55 -1.40
C ILE A 191 -10.52 11.05 -1.13
N VAL A 192 -9.51 10.22 -1.43
CA VAL A 192 -8.09 10.56 -1.31
C VAL A 192 -7.37 10.17 -2.60
N THR A 193 -6.25 10.82 -2.88
CA THR A 193 -5.37 10.46 -4.01
C THR A 193 -4.00 10.09 -3.49
N THR A 194 -3.38 9.09 -4.09
CA THR A 194 -1.99 8.72 -3.77
C THR A 194 -1.09 8.93 -4.99
N LYS A 195 0.13 9.40 -4.72
CA LYS A 195 1.15 9.61 -5.76
C LYS A 195 1.81 8.28 -6.10
N ASP A 196 2.15 8.10 -7.36
CA ASP A 196 2.87 6.94 -7.88
C ASP A 196 2.18 5.63 -7.45
N GLN A 197 2.85 4.78 -6.67
CA GLN A 197 2.30 3.54 -6.14
C GLN A 197 2.10 3.59 -4.62
N ASP A 198 2.07 4.76 -4.00
CA ASP A 198 1.82 4.88 -2.57
C ASP A 198 0.46 4.21 -2.23
N PRO A 199 0.43 3.22 -1.31
CA PRO A 199 -0.80 2.50 -0.99
C PRO A 199 -1.53 3.12 0.20
N ILE A 200 -2.83 2.83 0.33
CA ILE A 200 -3.60 3.12 1.55
C ILE A 200 -3.27 2.05 2.59
N VAL A 201 -2.33 2.32 3.49
CA VAL A 201 -1.90 1.36 4.53
C VAL A 201 -1.98 1.92 5.95
N GLY A 202 -2.50 3.13 6.12
CA GLY A 202 -2.85 3.69 7.45
C GLY A 202 -4.05 2.97 8.07
N ASP A 203 -4.74 3.62 9.02
CA ASP A 203 -5.89 3.01 9.71
C ASP A 203 -7.19 2.97 8.87
N GLU A 204 -7.13 3.50 7.65
CA GLU A 204 -8.24 3.56 6.72
C GLU A 204 -8.46 2.21 6.00
N VAL A 205 -9.71 1.92 5.65
CA VAL A 205 -10.05 0.75 4.82
C VAL A 205 -10.22 1.20 3.37
N PRO A 206 -9.40 0.71 2.41
CA PRO A 206 -9.61 1.01 1.00
C PRO A 206 -10.86 0.29 0.50
N ILE A 207 -11.73 1.03 -0.18
CA ILE A 207 -13.01 0.51 -0.71
C ILE A 207 -12.90 0.39 -2.23
N ILE A 208 -12.84 1.53 -2.92
CA ILE A 208 -12.72 1.62 -4.38
C ILE A 208 -11.38 2.27 -4.71
N GLY A 209 -10.64 1.70 -5.66
CA GLY A 209 -9.39 2.26 -6.17
C GLY A 209 -9.43 2.35 -7.69
N ILE A 210 -8.98 3.48 -8.26
CA ILE A 210 -8.89 3.68 -9.71
C ILE A 210 -7.46 4.12 -10.07
N ASP A 211 -6.82 3.37 -10.96
CA ASP A 211 -5.49 3.65 -11.50
C ASP A 211 -5.56 4.77 -12.54
N VAL A 212 -4.77 5.83 -12.39
CA VAL A 212 -4.62 6.88 -13.42
C VAL A 212 -3.17 7.06 -13.88
N TRP A 213 -2.33 6.04 -13.68
CA TRP A 213 -1.12 5.88 -14.46
C TRP A 213 -1.47 5.75 -15.94
N GLU A 214 -0.63 6.31 -16.82
CA GLU A 214 -0.89 6.28 -18.26
C GLU A 214 -1.00 4.85 -18.81
N HIS A 215 -0.28 3.87 -18.24
CA HIS A 215 -0.41 2.47 -18.67
C HIS A 215 -1.83 1.90 -18.50
N ALA A 216 -2.65 2.47 -17.62
CA ALA A 216 -4.01 2.00 -17.36
C ALA A 216 -5.00 2.38 -18.47
N TYR A 217 -4.65 3.33 -19.35
CA TYR A 217 -5.60 3.86 -20.34
C TYR A 217 -5.01 4.26 -21.69
N TYR A 218 -3.71 4.54 -21.78
CA TYR A 218 -3.15 5.27 -22.93
C TYR A 218 -3.30 4.52 -24.26
N LEU A 219 -3.24 3.19 -24.26
CA LEU A 219 -3.40 2.39 -25.49
C LEU A 219 -4.81 2.53 -26.11
N GLN A 220 -5.83 2.85 -25.31
CA GLN A 220 -7.22 2.95 -25.77
C GLN A 220 -7.72 4.41 -25.82
N TYR A 221 -7.30 5.23 -24.86
CA TYR A 221 -7.79 6.60 -24.68
C TYR A 221 -6.74 7.66 -25.01
N MET A 222 -5.50 7.28 -25.29
CA MET A 222 -4.38 8.19 -25.52
C MET A 222 -4.27 9.22 -24.38
N ASN A 223 -4.16 10.51 -24.70
CA ASN A 223 -4.12 11.58 -23.71
C ASN A 223 -5.48 11.90 -23.07
N ALA A 224 -6.58 11.28 -23.51
CA ALA A 224 -7.92 11.58 -23.05
C ALA A 224 -8.28 10.84 -21.74
N ARG A 225 -7.48 11.04 -20.68
CA ARG A 225 -7.74 10.52 -19.33
C ARG A 225 -9.20 10.70 -18.86
N PRO A 226 -9.86 11.87 -19.08
CA PRO A 226 -11.27 12.02 -18.69
C PRO A 226 -12.19 10.96 -19.29
N LYS A 227 -11.98 10.55 -20.55
CA LYS A 227 -12.80 9.51 -21.19
C LYS A 227 -12.62 8.13 -20.56
N TYR A 228 -11.41 7.82 -20.10
CA TYR A 228 -11.15 6.60 -19.34
C TYR A 228 -11.85 6.65 -17.99
N ILE A 229 -11.74 7.78 -17.27
CA ILE A 229 -12.40 7.97 -15.97
C ILE A 229 -13.92 7.85 -16.13
N ASP A 230 -14.51 8.41 -17.18
CA ASP A 230 -15.95 8.26 -17.45
C ASP A 230 -16.32 6.78 -17.71
N ALA A 231 -15.46 6.05 -18.44
CA ALA A 231 -15.74 4.67 -18.82
C ALA A 231 -15.56 3.66 -17.67
N VAL A 232 -14.54 3.83 -16.81
CA VAL A 232 -14.19 2.86 -15.77
C VAL A 232 -15.31 2.67 -14.74
N TRP A 233 -16.16 3.66 -14.51
CA TRP A 233 -17.33 3.53 -13.62
C TRP A 233 -18.31 2.44 -14.04
N SER A 234 -18.38 2.11 -15.34
CA SER A 234 -19.26 1.05 -15.85
C SER A 234 -18.80 -0.37 -15.51
N VAL A 235 -17.59 -0.52 -14.95
CA VAL A 235 -17.00 -1.81 -14.60
C VAL A 235 -16.61 -1.89 -13.12
N ILE A 236 -17.04 -0.94 -12.27
CA ILE A 236 -16.79 -1.00 -10.84
C ILE A 236 -17.64 -2.08 -10.18
N ASN A 237 -16.99 -2.97 -9.45
CA ASN A 237 -17.63 -4.04 -8.69
C ASN A 237 -18.17 -3.50 -7.35
N TRP A 238 -19.46 -3.19 -7.32
CA TRP A 238 -20.12 -2.66 -6.11
C TRP A 238 -20.27 -3.71 -5.02
N THR A 239 -20.37 -4.99 -5.37
CA THR A 239 -20.39 -6.09 -4.40
C THR A 239 -19.08 -6.16 -3.63
N GLU A 240 -17.93 -6.06 -4.30
CA GLU A 240 -16.63 -5.99 -3.65
C GLU A 240 -16.49 -4.71 -2.79
N ALA A 241 -16.98 -3.58 -3.29
CA ALA A 241 -16.97 -2.32 -2.53
C ALA A 241 -17.77 -2.46 -1.22
N GLU A 242 -18.92 -3.14 -1.21
CA GLU A 242 -19.69 -3.44 0.00
C GLU A 242 -18.93 -4.34 0.97
N VAL A 243 -18.29 -5.40 0.47
CA VAL A 243 -17.48 -6.32 1.28
C VAL A 243 -16.37 -5.55 2.00
N ARG A 244 -15.64 -4.69 1.29
CA ARG A 244 -14.59 -3.85 1.89
C ARG A 244 -15.17 -2.81 2.85
N TYR A 245 -16.29 -2.18 2.47
CA TYR A 245 -16.93 -1.17 3.32
C TYR A 245 -17.43 -1.74 4.63
N THR A 246 -17.92 -2.99 4.66
CA THR A 246 -18.42 -3.64 5.89
C THR A 246 -17.34 -4.41 6.64
N GLY A 247 -16.27 -4.82 5.96
CA GLY A 247 -15.14 -5.56 6.50
C GLY A 247 -14.20 -4.73 7.38
N THR A 248 -13.10 -5.35 7.80
CA THR A 248 -12.00 -4.70 8.51
C THR A 248 -10.89 -4.30 7.55
N ARG A 249 -9.97 -3.45 8.02
CA ARG A 249 -8.74 -3.13 7.29
C ARG A 249 -7.96 -4.39 6.90
N ASP A 250 -7.77 -5.31 7.85
CA ASP A 250 -6.99 -6.52 7.61
C ASP A 250 -7.69 -7.47 6.64
N ALA A 251 -9.03 -7.53 6.67
CA ALA A 251 -9.80 -8.29 5.68
C ALA A 251 -9.65 -7.71 4.26
N ALA A 252 -9.50 -6.39 4.10
CA ALA A 252 -9.24 -5.79 2.80
C ALA A 252 -7.86 -6.20 2.22
N PHE A 253 -6.92 -6.64 3.05
CA PHE A 253 -5.58 -7.07 2.63
C PHE A 253 -5.34 -8.58 2.72
N SER A 254 -6.35 -9.38 3.10
CA SER A 254 -6.15 -10.80 3.43
C SER A 254 -5.74 -11.70 2.26
N GLU A 255 -5.84 -11.22 1.02
CA GLU A 255 -5.41 -11.96 -0.17
C GLU A 255 -3.98 -11.61 -0.63
N LEU A 256 -3.38 -10.60 0.00
CA LEU A 256 -1.98 -10.24 -0.20
C LEU A 256 -1.07 -11.02 0.74
N LEU A 257 -1.49 -12.19 1.20
CA LEU A 257 -0.69 -13.01 2.10
C LEU A 257 0.46 -13.64 1.32
N ALA A 258 1.68 -13.32 1.74
CA ALA A 258 2.86 -13.91 1.18
C ALA A 258 3.03 -15.36 1.66
N THR A 259 3.57 -16.19 0.79
CA THR A 259 3.97 -17.56 1.14
C THR A 259 5.30 -17.53 1.86
N VAL A 260 5.47 -18.38 2.87
CA VAL A 260 6.77 -18.56 3.53
C VAL A 260 7.60 -19.47 2.62
N SER A 261 8.67 -18.95 2.03
CA SER A 261 9.70 -19.84 1.49
C SER A 261 10.41 -20.50 2.67
N SER A 262 10.10 -21.78 2.91
CA SER A 262 10.88 -22.59 3.83
C SER A 262 12.27 -22.79 3.21
N ASN A 263 13.26 -22.07 3.69
CA ASN A 263 14.65 -22.42 3.46
C ASN A 263 14.91 -23.73 4.21
N VAL A 264 14.85 -24.85 3.50
CA VAL A 264 15.52 -26.11 3.89
C VAL A 264 16.91 -26.09 3.30
#